data_AF-A0A8T4GCG5-F1
#
_entry.id   AF-A0A8T4GCG5-F1
#
_cell.length_a   1.000
_cell.length_b   1.000
_cell.length_c   1.000
_cell.angle_alpha   90.00
_cell.angle_beta   90.00
_cell.angle_gamma   90.00
#
_symmetry.space_group_name_H-M   'P 1'
#
loop_
_entity.id
_entity.type
_entity.pdbx_description
1 polymer ?
#
loop_
_entity_poly.entity_id
_entity_poly.type
_entity_poly.pdbx_seq_one_letter_code
_entity_poly.pdbx_strand_id
1 'polypeptide(L)' 'MVTANSKILQVKNRRHVAIVYVNGGEIEVVDCTNSVNCRIQGVKGEGCPSYCPFIADAKRYVQGLRTKYMVEVLNSDT' A
#
# COMPACT_ATOMS: atom_id res chain seq x y z
N MET A 1 24.25 7.27 -8.62
CA MET A 1 22.96 7.24 -9.34
C MET A 1 21.91 6.75 -8.37
N VAL A 2 21.05 7.63 -7.88
CA VAL A 2 19.89 7.25 -7.05
C VAL A 2 18.75 7.01 -8.03
N THR A 3 18.54 5.75 -8.42
CA THR A 3 17.33 5.34 -9.14
C THR A 3 16.15 5.44 -8.17
N ALA A 4 15.54 6.61 -8.09
CA ALA A 4 14.26 6.79 -7.41
C ALA A 4 13.17 6.08 -8.23
N ASN A 5 13.12 4.75 -8.15
CA ASN A 5 12.06 3.94 -8.74
C ASN A 5 10.82 4.06 -7.85
N SER A 6 10.18 5.21 -7.91
CA SER A 6 8.91 5.43 -7.23
C SER A 6 7.81 4.62 -7.91
N LYS A 7 7.09 3.81 -7.14
CA LYS A 7 6.00 2.96 -7.64
C LYS A 7 4.70 3.32 -6.94
N ILE A 8 3.63 3.46 -7.72
CA ILE A 8 2.27 3.47 -7.18
C ILE A 8 1.75 2.05 -7.25
N LEU A 9 1.35 1.50 -6.11
CA LEU A 9 0.81 0.16 -5.96
C LEU A 9 -0.66 0.25 -5.55
N GLN A 10 -1.50 -0.51 -6.24
CA GLN A 10 -2.87 -0.78 -5.86
C GLN A 10 -2.92 -2.14 -5.16
N VAL A 11 -3.16 -2.16 -3.86
CA VAL A 11 -3.36 -3.38 -3.08
C VAL A 11 -4.86 -3.56 -2.85
N LYS A 12 -5.43 -4.67 -3.30
CA LYS A 12 -6.88 -4.89 -3.22
C LYS A 12 -7.26 -6.29 -2.79
N ASN A 13 -8.42 -6.35 -2.14
CA ASN A 13 -9.20 -7.56 -1.96
C ASN A 13 -10.57 -7.40 -2.64
N ARG A 14 -11.49 -8.34 -2.41
CA ARG A 14 -12.82 -8.31 -3.06
C ARG A 14 -13.69 -7.09 -2.70
N ARG A 15 -13.44 -6.43 -1.56
CA ARG A 15 -14.29 -5.35 -1.01
C ARG A 15 -13.58 -4.01 -0.84
N HIS A 16 -12.27 -4.02 -0.71
CA HIS A 16 -11.48 -2.86 -0.35
C HIS A 16 -10.20 -2.76 -1.19
N VAL A 17 -9.74 -1.52 -1.35
CA VAL A 17 -8.58 -1.13 -2.13
C VAL A 17 -7.77 -0.12 -1.31
N ALA A 18 -6.46 -0.20 -1.40
CA ALA A 18 -5.53 0.80 -0.92
C ALA A 18 -4.55 1.19 -2.04
N ILE A 19 -4.34 2.49 -2.22
CA ILE A 19 -3.34 3.05 -3.10
C ILE A 19 -2.13 3.44 -2.25
N VAL A 20 -0.98 2.87 -2.60
CA VAL A 20 0.25 2.97 -1.82
C VAL A 20 1.35 3.50 -2.72
N TYR A 21 1.93 4.64 -2.35
CA TYR A 21 3.13 5.19 -2.97
C TYR A 21 4.37 4.60 -2.27
N VAL A 22 5.32 4.11 -3.06
CA VAL A 22 6.58 3.54 -2.57
C VAL A 22 7.73 4.28 -3.23
N ASN A 23 8.64 4.86 -2.45
CA ASN A 23 9.84 5.53 -2.95
C ASN A 23 11.09 5.14 -2.14
N GLY A 24 11.96 4.30 -2.72
CA GLY A 24 13.28 4.02 -2.15
C GLY A 24 13.34 3.46 -0.72
N GLY A 25 12.20 3.07 -0.13
CA GLY A 25 12.07 2.63 1.26
C GLY A 25 10.94 3.34 2.03
N GLU A 26 10.57 4.55 1.59
CA GLU A 26 9.39 5.25 2.11
C GLU A 26 8.11 4.67 1.51
N ILE A 27 7.10 4.52 2.35
CA ILE A 27 5.80 3.98 1.97
C ILE A 27 4.72 4.88 2.55
N GLU A 28 3.93 5.44 1.66
CA GLU A 28 2.84 6.35 1.98
C GLU A 28 1.54 5.80 1.42
N VAL A 29 0.46 5.92 2.19
CA VAL A 29 -0.87 5.47 1.76
C VAL A 29 -1.62 6.69 1.27
N VAL A 30 -1.85 6.74 -0.03
CA VAL A 30 -2.52 7.86 -0.71
C VAL A 30 -4.02 7.78 -0.49
N ASP A 31 -4.60 6.58 -0.60
CA ASP A 31 -6.02 6.35 -0.36
C ASP A 31 -6.27 4.93 0.16
N CYS A 32 -7.32 4.75 0.98
CA CYS A 32 -7.75 3.45 1.45
C CYS A 32 -9.25 3.42 1.73
N THR A 33 -9.96 2.55 1.01
CA THR A 33 -11.40 2.34 1.18
C THR A 33 -11.76 1.49 2.42
N ASN A 34 -10.75 1.01 3.16
CA ASN A 34 -10.92 0.30 4.44
C ASN A 34 -10.74 1.21 5.67
N SER A 35 -10.55 2.52 5.46
CA SER A 35 -10.30 3.51 6.52
C SER A 35 -11.39 3.54 7.60
N VAL A 36 -12.66 3.32 7.22
CA VAL A 36 -13.79 3.23 8.16
C VAL A 36 -13.61 2.07 9.15
N ASN A 37 -13.23 0.89 8.67
CA ASN A 37 -12.99 -0.27 9.53
C ASN A 37 -11.77 -0.05 10.43
N CYS A 38 -10.72 0.63 9.93
CA CYS A 38 -9.58 1.02 10.75
C CYS A 38 -10.02 1.94 11.90
N ARG A 39 -10.90 2.92 11.64
CA ARG A 39 -11.43 3.80 12.68
C ARG A 39 -12.26 3.03 13.73
N ILE A 40 -13.08 2.06 13.31
CA ILE A 40 -13.84 1.18 14.23
C ILE A 40 -12.89 0.39 15.14
N GLN A 41 -11.75 -0.05 14.62
CA GLN A 41 -10.71 -0.74 15.40
C GLN A 41 -9.84 0.18 16.27
N GLY A 42 -10.16 1.48 16.33
CA GLY A 42 -9.45 2.44 17.17
C GLY A 42 -8.12 2.94 16.59
N VAL A 43 -7.88 2.74 15.29
CA VAL A 43 -6.74 3.36 14.61
C VAL A 43 -6.96 4.88 14.58
N LYS A 44 -6.03 5.62 15.17
CA LYS A 44 -6.05 7.09 15.23
C LYS A 44 -5.06 7.67 14.22
N GLY A 45 -5.44 8.76 13.55
CA GLY A 45 -4.63 9.47 12.56
C GLY A 45 -5.21 9.45 11.15
N GLU A 46 -4.56 10.18 10.23
CA GLU A 46 -4.81 10.10 8.80
C GLU A 46 -3.95 8.99 8.19
N GLY A 47 -4.53 8.18 7.29
CA GLY A 47 -3.84 7.08 6.62
C GLY A 47 -4.00 5.70 7.28
N CYS A 48 -3.38 4.68 6.69
CA CYS A 48 -3.36 3.34 7.24
C CYS A 48 -2.16 3.12 8.18
N PRO A 49 -2.35 2.35 9.26
CA PRO A 49 -1.27 2.06 10.20
C PRO A 49 -0.23 1.14 9.57
N SER A 50 1.00 1.16 10.06
CA SER A 50 2.12 0.35 9.52
C SER A 50 1.85 -1.17 9.54
N TYR A 51 1.00 -1.64 10.46
CA TYR A 51 0.55 -3.03 10.57
C TYR A 51 -0.65 -3.36 9.68
N CYS A 52 -1.16 -2.40 8.89
CA CYS A 52 -2.26 -2.63 7.97
C CYS A 52 -1.88 -3.76 7.00
N PRO A 53 -2.75 -4.78 6.81
CA PRO A 53 -2.46 -5.89 5.93
C PRO A 53 -2.13 -5.47 4.49
N PHE A 54 -2.72 -4.36 4.02
CA PHE A 54 -2.43 -3.81 2.69
C PHE A 54 -1.04 -3.17 2.60
N ILE A 55 -0.59 -2.46 3.64
CA ILE A 55 0.78 -1.91 3.70
C ILE A 55 1.79 -3.05 3.81
N ALA A 56 1.52 -4.05 4.64
CA ALA A 56 2.39 -5.21 4.78
C ALA A 56 2.59 -5.95 3.45
N ASP A 57 1.53 -6.08 2.66
CA ASP A 57 1.62 -6.70 1.34
C ASP A 57 2.28 -5.81 0.29
N ALA A 58 2.10 -4.48 0.34
CA ALA A 58 2.87 -3.55 -0.50
C ALA A 58 4.38 -3.69 -0.24
N LYS A 59 4.78 -3.76 1.05
CA LYS A 59 6.18 -4.01 1.46
C LYS A 59 6.70 -5.33 0.92
N ARG A 60 5.92 -6.41 1.11
CA ARG A 60 6.28 -7.75 0.62
C ARG A 60 6.45 -7.78 -0.90
N TYR A 61 5.54 -7.13 -1.63
CA TYR A 61 5.62 -7.03 -3.09
C TYR A 61 6.92 -6.37 -3.54
N VAL A 62 7.29 -5.24 -2.93
CA VAL A 62 8.53 -4.51 -3.24
C VAL A 62 9.77 -5.36 -2.94
N GLN A 63 9.70 -6.20 -1.92
CA GLN A 63 10.77 -7.15 -1.55
C GLN A 63 10.78 -8.44 -2.40
N GLY A 64 9.87 -8.58 -3.37
CA GLY A 64 9.74 -9.81 -4.17
C GLY A 64 9.17 -11.00 -3.40
N LEU A 65 8.54 -10.75 -2.25
CA LEU A 65 7.90 -11.77 -1.41
C LEU A 65 6.46 -12.01 -1.84
N ARG A 66 5.94 -13.19 -1.50
CA ARG A 66 4.55 -13.56 -1.78
C ARG A 66 3.59 -12.67 -0.98
N THR A 67 2.62 -12.09 -1.68
CA THR A 67 1.54 -11.29 -1.09
C THR A 67 0.30 -12.14 -0.84
N LYS A 68 -0.52 -11.74 0.13
CA LYS A 68 -1.82 -12.36 0.41
C LYS A 68 -2.92 -11.76 -0.47
N TYR A 69 -2.86 -10.45 -0.69
CA TYR A 69 -3.76 -9.66 -1.51
C TYR A 69 -3.17 -9.42 -2.89
N MET A 70 -4.05 -9.05 -3.82
CA MET A 70 -3.66 -8.73 -5.17
C MET A 70 -2.99 -7.35 -5.18
N VAL A 71 -1.80 -7.28 -5.78
CA VAL A 71 -1.04 -6.04 -5.93
C VAL A 71 -0.86 -5.76 -7.42
N GLU A 72 -1.28 -4.58 -7.85
CA GLU A 72 -1.12 -4.08 -9.22
C GLU A 72 -0.23 -2.82 -9.19
N VAL A 73 0.69 -2.69 -10.13
CA VAL A 73 1.49 -1.47 -10.30
C VAL A 73 0.70 -0.52 -11.19
N LEU A 74 0.41 0.69 -10.70
CA LEU A 74 -0.34 1.72 -11.41
C LEU A 74 0.54 2.69 -12.21
N ASN A 75 1.83 2.79 -11.88
CA ASN A 75 2.74 3.55 -12.72
C ASN A 75 3.02 2.77 -14.01
N SER A 76 2.59 3.36 -15.12
CA SER A 76 3.08 2.98 -16.44
C SER A 76 4.45 3.62 -16.61
N ASP A 77 5.50 2.82 -16.79
CA ASP A 77 6.77 3.33 -17.32
C ASP A 77 6.46 3.89 -18.73
N THR A 78 6.29 5.20 -18.84
CA THR A 78 6.36 5.94 -20.11
C THR A 78 7.77 6.44 -20.32
#